data_AF-Q5W5H8-F1
#
_entry.id   AF-Q5W5H8-F1
#
_cell.length_a   1.000
_cell.length_b   1.000
_cell.length_c   1.000
_cell.angle_alpha   90.00
_cell.angle_beta   90.00
_cell.angle_gamma   90.00
#
_symmetry.space_group_name_H-M   'P 1'
#
loop_
_entity.id
_entity.type
_entity.pdbx_description
1 polymer ?
#
loop_
_entity_poly.entity_id
_entity_poly.type
_entity_poly.pdbx_seq_one_letter_code
_entity_poly.pdbx_strand_id
1 'polypeptide(L)' 'FTQGVRNSQSCRRNKGICVPIRCPGSMRQIGTCLGAQVKCCRRK' A
#
# COMPACT_ATOMS: atom_id res chain seq x y z
N PHE A 1 0.16 16.51 3.87
CA PHE A 1 0.15 15.32 4.73
C PHE A 1 -0.87 14.34 4.16
N THR A 2 -0.48 13.44 3.26
CA THR A 2 -1.37 12.32 2.91
C THR A 2 -1.48 11.49 4.18
N GLN A 3 -2.67 11.50 4.82
CA GLN A 3 -2.98 10.58 5.89
C GLN A 3 -2.58 9.19 5.41
N GLY A 4 -1.52 8.64 6.00
CA GLY A 4 -0.84 7.46 5.46
C GLY A 4 -1.88 6.40 5.14
N VAL A 5 -1.82 5.83 3.94
CA VAL A 5 -2.72 4.73 3.56
C VAL A 5 -2.54 3.65 4.63
N ARG A 6 -3.59 3.39 5.42
CA ARG A 6 -3.53 2.48 6.58
C ARG A 6 -4.55 1.35 6.50
N ASN A 7 -5.40 1.37 5.47
CA ASN A 7 -6.43 0.37 5.26
C ASN A 7 -6.53 0.00 3.77
N SER A 8 -7.07 -1.19 3.49
CA SER A 8 -7.24 -1.73 2.15
C SER A 8 -8.10 -0.84 1.24
N GLN A 9 -9.13 -0.20 1.80
CA GLN A 9 -10.02 0.70 1.06
C GLN A 9 -9.28 1.95 0.55
N SER A 10 -8.49 2.59 1.40
CA SER A 10 -7.65 3.73 1.04
C SER A 10 -6.55 3.32 0.05
N CYS A 11 -5.98 2.13 0.21
CA CYS A 11 -5.01 1.59 -0.74
C CYS A 11 -5.59 1.48 -2.15
N ARG A 12 -6.79 0.90 -2.24
CA ARG A 12 -7.51 0.77 -3.50
C ARG A 12 -7.90 2.12 -4.09
N ARG A 13 -8.34 3.09 -3.27
CA ARG A 13 -8.61 4.48 -3.72
C ARG A 13 -7.37 5.16 -4.30
N ASN A 14 -6.19 4.86 -3.76
CA ASN A 14 -4.91 5.34 -4.26
C ASN A 14 -4.36 4.50 -5.44
N LYS A 15 -5.17 3.64 -6.06
CA LYS A 15 -4.78 2.72 -7.15
C LYS A 15 -3.61 1.79 -6.76
N GLY A 16 -3.48 1.50 -5.47
CA GLY A 16 -2.53 0.53 -4.94
C GLY A 16 -3.16 -0.87 -4.81
N ILE A 17 -2.29 -1.85 -4.60
CA ILE A 17 -2.62 -3.22 -4.24
C ILE A 17 -2.03 -3.57 -2.88
N CYS A 18 -2.72 -4.44 -2.14
CA CYS A 18 -2.24 -4.93 -0.86
C CYS A 18 -1.35 -6.16 -1.10
N VAL A 19 -0.11 -6.07 -0.66
CA VAL A 19 0.89 -7.13 -0.84
C VAL A 19 1.45 -7.53 0.52
N PRO A 20 1.54 -8.83 0.84
CA PRO A 20 2.17 -9.26 2.08
C PRO A 20 3.68 -8.97 2.05
N ILE A 21 4.25 -8.63 3.20
CA ILE A 21 5.70 -8.49 3.46
C ILE A 21 6.33 -7.26 2.79
N ARG A 22 6.45 -7.23 1.46
CA ARG A 22 7.14 -6.16 0.71
C ARG A 22 6.55 -5.93 -0.68
N CYS A 23 6.69 -4.70 -1.16
CA CYS A 23 6.32 -4.37 -2.54
C CYS A 23 7.33 -4.96 -3.54
N PRO A 24 6.87 -5.49 -4.69
CA PRO A 24 7.77 -5.91 -5.77
C PRO A 24 8.52 -4.70 -6.36
N GLY A 25 9.70 -4.92 -6.96
CA GLY A 25 10.64 -3.85 -7.34
C GLY A 25 10.09 -2.82 -8.36
N SER A 26 9.05 -3.16 -9.11
CA SER A 26 8.33 -2.25 -10.01
C SER A 26 7.27 -1.38 -9.31
N MET A 27 7.08 -1.56 -8.01
CA MET A 27 6.08 -0.87 -7.20
C MET A 27 6.73 -0.09 -6.04
N ARG A 28 6.09 1.00 -5.66
CA ARG A 28 6.44 1.83 -4.50
C ARG A 28 5.45 1.59 -3.37
N GLN A 29 5.97 1.43 -2.14
CA GLN A 29 5.13 1.42 -0.94
C GLN A 29 4.55 2.82 -0.71
N ILE A 30 3.22 2.90 -0.65
CA ILE A 30 2.47 4.13 -0.37
C ILE A 30 1.75 4.09 0.99
N GLY A 31 1.80 2.94 1.68
CA GLY A 31 1.28 2.76 3.03
C GLY A 31 1.09 1.28 3.38
N THR A 32 0.03 0.96 4.11
CA THR A 32 -0.35 -0.36 4.58
C THR A 32 -1.85 -0.62 4.39
N CYS A 33 -2.25 -1.90 4.36
CA CYS A 33 -3.65 -2.30 4.18
C CYS A 33 -4.28 -2.94 5.43
N LEU A 34 -3.53 -3.79 6.12
CA LEU A 34 -3.97 -4.56 7.28
C LEU A 34 -2.78 -4.62 8.25
N GLY A 35 -2.56 -3.53 8.99
CA GLY A 35 -1.41 -3.40 9.88
C GLY A 35 -0.06 -3.30 9.16
N ALA A 36 1.03 -3.35 9.91
CA ALA A 36 2.38 -3.10 9.39
C ALA A 36 2.90 -4.18 8.42
N GLN A 37 2.33 -5.38 8.44
CA GLN A 37 2.76 -6.53 7.63
C GLN A 37 2.28 -6.46 6.18
N VAL A 38 1.08 -5.94 5.93
CA VAL A 38 0.53 -5.85 4.57
C VAL A 38 0.78 -4.45 4.03
N LYS A 39 1.68 -4.35 3.06
CA LYS A 39 2.05 -3.09 2.43
C LYS A 39 1.04 -2.74 1.35
N CYS A 40 0.70 -1.46 1.26
CA CYS A 40 0.02 -0.92 0.11
C CYS A 40 1.07 -0.48 -0.91
N CYS A 41 1.05 -1.13 -2.08
CA CYS A 41 2.01 -0.95 -3.14
C CYS A 41 1.33 -0.38 -4.37
N ARG A 42 1.90 0.67 -4.96
CA ARG A 42 1.41 1.29 -6.19
C ARG A 42 2.48 1.16 -7.26
N ARG A 43 2.11 0.85 -8.50
CA ARG A 43 3.07 0.95 -9.62
C ARG A 43 3.66 2.37 -9.64
N LYS A 44 4.97 2.46 -9.91
CA LYS A 44 5.64 3.76 -10.06
C LYS A 44 4.89 4.61 -11.08
#